data_AF-A0A957JAB2-F1
#
_entry.id   AF-A0A957JAB2-F1
#
_cell.length_a   1.000
_cell.length_b   1.000
_cell.length_c   1.000
_cell.angle_alpha   90.00
_cell.angle_beta   90.00
_cell.angle_gamma   90.00
#
_symmetry.space_group_name_H-M   'P 1'
#
loop_
_entity.id
_entity.type
_entity.pdbx_description
1 polymer ?
#
loop_
_entity_poly.entity_id
_entity_poly.type
_entity_poly.pdbx_seq_one_letter_code
_entity_poly.pdbx_strand_id
1 'polypeptide(L)'
;MSFARFGALLVPGWLQEWFRYRLWPYLGFQPRPMLLSALRGGVDTLVLLAMLGTAVVSGQIYMNGQYTLPADIQRTAVQWAPVAAAIARQADIPREVPLVIWFKENSMRAENPDNCTGIVGAYDLVRSGQLPCFTPGPINDFEVVEQLTIGALEFKKRCPDVTYMTHDPELIKRCYFAYNAGVGAASRLDANDSAYVMNDFDAAHANMTYSDIELGTVQVTALGAWPAHLAFA
;
A
#
# COMPACT_ATOMS: atom_id res chain seq x y z
N MET A 1 24.77 82.95 -10.04
CA MET A 1 23.96 83.34 -8.86
C MET A 1 22.88 82.28 -8.67
N SER A 2 22.54 81.79 -7.48
CA SER A 2 23.17 81.99 -6.15
C SER A 2 22.99 80.73 -5.29
N PHE A 3 23.84 80.53 -4.28
CA PHE A 3 23.63 79.53 -3.22
C PHE A 3 22.62 80.06 -2.18
N ALA A 4 21.68 79.22 -1.71
CA ALA A 4 21.32 79.08 -0.28
C ALA A 4 20.24 78.00 -0.03
N ARG A 5 20.52 77.10 0.93
CA ARG A 5 19.72 76.68 2.12
C ARG A 5 18.18 76.61 1.98
N PHE A 6 17.46 75.60 2.46
CA PHE A 6 17.70 74.65 3.56
C PHE A 6 17.34 73.20 3.13
N GLY A 7 17.80 72.13 3.78
CA GLY A 7 18.70 72.09 4.93
C GLY A 7 19.11 70.66 5.28
N ALA A 8 20.26 70.21 4.77
CA ALA A 8 20.91 69.01 5.28
C ALA A 8 21.57 69.32 6.63
N LEU A 9 21.36 68.50 7.66
CA LEU A 9 22.24 68.54 8.83
C LEU A 9 23.64 68.12 8.38
N LEU A 10 24.58 69.06 8.43
CA LEU A 10 25.99 68.79 8.21
C LEU A 10 26.56 68.00 9.39
N VAL A 11 26.34 66.68 9.36
CA VAL A 11 27.02 65.74 10.26
C VAL A 11 28.53 65.97 10.10
N PRO A 12 29.26 66.39 11.16
CA PRO A 12 30.67 66.71 11.02
C PRO A 12 31.48 65.51 10.51
N GLY A 13 32.49 65.75 9.67
CA GLY A 13 33.32 64.67 9.11
C GLY A 13 33.92 63.78 10.19
N TRP A 14 34.43 64.37 11.28
CA TRP A 14 34.92 63.64 12.44
C TRP A 14 33.87 62.74 13.10
N LEU A 15 32.59 63.11 13.07
CA LEU A 15 31.50 62.31 13.62
C LEU A 15 31.12 61.16 12.68
N GLN A 16 31.16 61.38 11.36
CA GLN A 16 31.00 60.31 10.37
C GLN A 16 32.12 59.27 10.49
N GLU A 17 33.37 59.72 10.62
CA GLU A 17 34.53 58.84 10.83
C GLU A 17 34.47 58.12 12.18
N TRP A 18 34.03 58.81 13.25
CA TRP A 18 33.85 58.20 14.57
C TRP A 18 32.77 57.11 14.55
N PHE A 19 31.65 57.32 13.84
CA PHE A 19 30.67 56.26 13.60
C PHE A 19 31.26 55.08 12.81
N ARG A 20 31.95 55.38 11.70
CA ARG A 20 32.45 54.38 10.73
C ARG A 20 33.59 53.51 11.27
N TYR A 21 34.50 54.10 12.02
CA TYR A 21 35.74 53.45 12.48
C TYR A 21 35.80 53.18 13.99
N ARG A 22 34.91 53.79 14.79
CA ARG A 22 34.90 53.62 16.26
C ARG A 22 33.61 52.98 16.75
N LEU A 23 32.43 53.56 16.49
CA LEU A 23 31.19 53.03 17.05
C LEU A 23 30.80 51.66 16.45
N TRP A 24 30.79 51.53 15.11
CA TRP A 24 30.31 50.31 14.46
C TRP A 24 31.13 49.06 14.82
N PRO A 25 32.48 49.10 14.87
CA PRO A 25 33.28 47.97 15.34
C PRO A 25 33.12 47.69 16.84
N TYR A 26 32.99 48.73 17.67
CA TYR A 26 32.88 48.58 19.14
C TYR A 26 31.53 48.00 19.59
N LEU A 27 30.47 48.18 18.79
CA LEU A 27 29.18 47.51 18.97
C LEU A 27 29.16 46.08 18.38
N GLY A 28 30.28 45.56 17.87
CA GLY A 28 30.37 44.21 17.30
C GLY A 28 29.68 44.01 15.94
N PHE A 29 29.06 45.05 15.37
CA PHE A 29 28.38 44.98 14.08
C PHE A 29 29.37 44.90 12.91
N GLN A 30 29.83 43.68 12.62
CA GLN A 30 30.45 43.35 11.34
C GLN A 30 29.35 42.93 10.36
N PRO A 31 28.86 43.81 9.45
CA PRO A 31 27.66 43.53 8.66
C PRO A 31 27.85 42.40 7.65
N ARG A 32 29.09 42.18 7.16
CA ARG A 32 29.41 41.10 6.21
C ARG A 32 29.21 39.70 6.82
N PRO A 33 29.87 39.31 7.93
CA PRO A 33 29.65 37.99 8.53
C PRO A 33 28.23 37.83 9.09
N MET A 34 27.57 38.89 9.59
CA MET A 34 26.16 38.82 10.00
C MET A 34 25.23 38.49 8.81
N LEU A 35 25.38 39.19 7.68
CA LEU A 35 24.59 38.92 6.47
C LEU A 35 24.87 37.51 5.92
N LEU A 36 26.14 37.09 5.88
CA LEU A 36 26.52 35.74 5.44
C LEU A 36 25.97 34.65 6.37
N SER A 37 25.93 34.89 7.68
CA SER A 37 25.36 33.94 8.65
C SER A 37 23.84 33.83 8.52
N ALA A 38 23.14 34.95 8.31
CA ALA A 38 21.70 34.97 8.06
C ALA A 38 21.33 34.29 6.73
N LEU A 39 22.07 34.58 5.65
CA LEU A 39 21.90 33.91 4.37
C LEU A 39 22.17 32.41 4.46
N ARG A 40 23.24 32.00 5.16
CA ARG A 40 23.56 30.58 5.38
C ARG A 40 22.47 29.88 6.18
N GLY A 41 22.03 30.44 7.31
CA GLY A 41 20.94 29.87 8.10
C GLY A 41 19.61 29.79 7.31
N GLY A 42 19.34 30.75 6.43
CA GLY A 42 18.21 30.70 5.50
C GLY A 42 18.33 29.55 4.49
N VAL A 43 19.50 29.36 3.89
CA VAL A 43 19.78 28.23 2.97
C VAL A 43 19.68 26.89 3.72
N ASP A 44 20.32 26.77 4.88
CA ASP A 44 20.31 25.53 5.68
C ASP A 44 18.87 25.17 6.11
N THR A 45 18.03 26.16 6.44
CA THR A 45 16.60 25.97 6.75
C THR A 45 15.80 25.54 5.52
N LEU A 46 16.04 26.14 4.35
CA LEU A 46 15.39 25.76 3.09
C LEU A 46 15.79 24.35 2.64
N VAL A 47 17.05 23.96 2.84
CA VAL A 47 17.54 22.60 2.58
C VAL A 47 16.86 21.59 3.52
N LEU A 48 16.74 21.91 4.82
CA LEU A 48 16.06 21.05 5.78
C LEU A 48 14.56 20.88 5.43
N LEU A 49 13.88 21.96 5.09
CA LEU A 49 12.48 21.92 4.63
C LEU A 49 12.32 21.14 3.32
N ALA A 50 13.25 21.29 2.38
CA ALA A 50 13.25 20.52 1.13
C ALA A 50 13.46 19.02 1.38
N MET A 51 14.39 18.64 2.28
CA MET A 51 14.63 17.24 2.66
C MET A 51 13.43 16.62 3.39
N LEU A 52 12.79 17.36 4.31
CA LEU A 52 11.57 16.88 4.98
C LEU A 52 10.40 16.77 3.98
N GLY A 53 10.25 17.73 3.07
CA GLY A 53 9.24 17.71 2.02
C GLY A 53 9.42 16.53 1.06
N THR A 54 10.64 16.28 0.57
CA THR A 54 10.91 15.12 -0.29
C THR A 54 10.79 13.80 0.45
N ALA A 55 11.17 13.70 1.73
CA ALA A 55 10.97 12.51 2.54
C ALA A 55 9.48 12.18 2.75
N VAL A 56 8.64 13.18 3.04
CA VAL A 56 7.19 13.00 3.17
C VAL A 56 6.55 12.63 1.83
N VAL A 57 6.90 13.31 0.74
CA VAL A 57 6.34 13.03 -0.60
C VAL A 57 6.80 11.66 -1.12
N SER A 58 8.07 11.28 -0.93
CA SER A 58 8.54 9.94 -1.30
C SER A 58 7.92 8.84 -0.44
N GLY A 59 7.73 9.08 0.86
CA GLY A 59 6.97 8.19 1.74
C GLY A 59 5.52 8.01 1.29
N GLN A 60 4.82 9.10 0.95
CA GLN A 60 3.46 9.02 0.40
C GLN A 60 3.41 8.30 -0.96
N ILE A 61 4.35 8.56 -1.88
CA ILE A 61 4.40 7.87 -3.18
C ILE A 61 4.68 6.37 -2.99
N TYR A 62 5.61 6.01 -2.09
CA TYR A 62 5.94 4.62 -1.78
C TYR A 62 4.75 3.87 -1.15
N MET A 63 4.13 4.43 -0.12
CA MET A 63 2.96 3.83 0.54
C MET A 63 1.76 3.76 -0.41
N ASN A 64 1.46 4.83 -1.16
CA ASN A 64 0.39 4.79 -2.16
C ASN A 64 0.66 3.73 -3.23
N GLY A 65 1.92 3.56 -3.68
CA GLY A 65 2.32 2.50 -4.61
C GLY A 65 2.13 1.07 -4.09
N GLN A 66 2.07 0.88 -2.76
CA GLN A 66 1.85 -0.44 -2.13
C GLN A 66 0.37 -0.77 -1.85
N TYR A 67 -0.50 0.24 -1.76
CA TYR A 67 -1.92 0.06 -1.38
C TYR A 67 -2.94 0.61 -2.39
N THR A 68 -2.50 1.27 -3.48
CA THR A 68 -3.42 1.74 -4.55
C THR A 68 -3.62 0.66 -5.59
N LEU A 69 -4.83 0.09 -5.63
CA LEU A 69 -5.24 -0.85 -6.68
C LEU A 69 -5.35 -0.16 -8.06
N PRO A 70 -5.13 -0.85 -9.18
CA PRO A 70 -5.37 -0.30 -10.52
C PRO A 70 -6.82 0.19 -10.73
N ALA A 71 -7.01 1.22 -11.57
CA ALA A 71 -8.30 1.92 -11.71
C ALA A 71 -9.40 1.11 -12.44
N ASP A 72 -9.03 0.02 -13.11
CA ASP A 72 -9.88 -1.06 -13.59
C ASP A 72 -10.31 -1.99 -12.44
N ILE A 73 -9.35 -2.54 -11.67
CA ILE A 73 -9.60 -3.35 -10.47
C ILE A 73 -10.52 -2.61 -9.48
N GLN A 74 -10.29 -1.32 -9.22
CA GLN A 74 -11.16 -0.51 -8.37
C GLN A 74 -12.60 -0.44 -8.87
N ARG A 75 -12.83 -0.37 -10.19
CA ARG A 75 -14.18 -0.36 -10.78
C ARG A 75 -14.87 -1.72 -10.63
N THR A 76 -14.15 -2.81 -10.91
CA THR A 76 -14.68 -4.17 -10.70
C THR A 76 -15.03 -4.39 -9.22
N ALA A 77 -14.15 -4.00 -8.30
CA ALA A 77 -14.41 -4.07 -6.87
C ALA A 77 -15.64 -3.28 -6.44
N VAL A 78 -15.80 -2.03 -6.90
CA VAL A 78 -16.99 -1.19 -6.60
C VAL A 78 -18.27 -1.77 -7.20
N GLN A 79 -18.22 -2.33 -8.42
CA GLN A 79 -19.36 -3.02 -9.05
C GLN A 79 -19.79 -4.24 -8.23
N TRP A 80 -18.83 -5.05 -7.77
CA TRP A 80 -19.09 -6.34 -7.13
C TRP A 80 -19.21 -6.28 -5.59
N ALA A 81 -18.84 -5.17 -4.96
CA ALA A 81 -18.89 -5.00 -3.49
C ALA A 81 -20.26 -5.31 -2.86
N PRO A 82 -21.43 -4.93 -3.42
CA PRO A 82 -22.73 -5.28 -2.82
C PRO A 82 -22.99 -6.79 -2.81
N VAL A 83 -22.52 -7.49 -3.85
CA VAL A 83 -22.69 -8.94 -4.03
C VAL A 83 -21.73 -9.70 -3.12
N ALA A 84 -20.45 -9.32 -3.13
CA ALA A 84 -19.43 -9.87 -2.23
C ALA A 84 -19.81 -9.67 -0.75
N ALA A 85 -20.33 -8.49 -0.38
CA ALA A 85 -20.80 -8.22 0.98
C ALA A 85 -21.99 -9.10 1.40
N ALA A 86 -22.84 -9.51 0.47
CA ALA A 86 -23.93 -10.44 0.72
C ALA A 86 -23.42 -11.88 0.88
N ILE A 87 -22.52 -12.34 -0.01
CA ILE A 87 -21.86 -13.65 0.07
C ILE A 87 -21.08 -13.79 1.38
N ALA A 88 -20.24 -12.81 1.72
CA ALA A 88 -19.45 -12.80 2.95
C ALA A 88 -20.33 -12.86 4.22
N ARG A 89 -21.50 -12.20 4.19
CA ARG A 89 -22.47 -12.27 5.31
C ARG A 89 -23.17 -13.63 5.42
N GLN A 90 -23.39 -14.33 4.30
CA GLN A 90 -23.96 -15.68 4.31
C GLN A 90 -22.94 -16.73 4.78
N ALA A 91 -21.65 -16.56 4.42
CA ALA A 91 -20.55 -17.41 4.87
C ALA A 91 -20.03 -17.06 6.29
N ASP A 92 -20.48 -15.94 6.89
CA ASP A 92 -19.97 -15.39 8.15
C ASP A 92 -18.44 -15.20 8.15
N ILE A 93 -17.95 -14.42 7.18
CA ILE A 93 -16.54 -14.03 7.01
C ILE A 93 -16.45 -12.51 6.75
N PRO A 94 -15.31 -11.85 6.98
CA PRO A 94 -15.17 -10.42 6.70
C PRO A 94 -15.58 -10.05 5.26
N ARG A 95 -16.27 -8.90 5.12
CA ARG A 95 -16.94 -8.42 3.89
C ARG A 95 -16.06 -8.43 2.65
N GLU A 96 -14.77 -8.18 2.83
CA GLU A 96 -13.75 -7.99 1.80
C GLU A 96 -13.28 -9.32 1.21
N VAL A 97 -13.41 -10.43 1.96
CA VAL A 97 -12.78 -11.72 1.63
C VAL A 97 -13.10 -12.23 0.22
N PRO A 98 -14.34 -12.23 -0.29
CA PRO A 98 -14.62 -12.74 -1.63
C PRO A 98 -13.92 -11.92 -2.74
N LEU A 99 -13.86 -10.58 -2.59
CA LEU A 99 -13.13 -9.72 -3.53
C LEU A 99 -11.63 -9.93 -3.44
N VAL A 100 -11.09 -10.11 -2.22
CA VAL A 100 -9.67 -10.45 -2.04
C VAL A 100 -9.33 -11.79 -2.66
N ILE A 101 -10.18 -12.81 -2.54
CA ILE A 101 -9.96 -14.12 -3.17
C ILE A 101 -9.94 -13.97 -4.69
N TRP A 102 -10.92 -13.31 -5.32
CA TRP A 102 -10.94 -13.16 -6.78
C TRP A 102 -9.80 -12.28 -7.31
N PHE A 103 -9.40 -11.24 -6.56
CA PHE A 103 -8.20 -10.47 -6.88
C PHE A 103 -6.93 -11.33 -6.72
N LYS A 104 -6.83 -12.09 -5.63
CA LYS A 104 -5.70 -12.99 -5.35
C LYS A 104 -5.56 -14.09 -6.39
N GLU A 105 -6.63 -14.76 -6.79
CA GLU A 105 -6.52 -15.99 -7.58
C GLU A 105 -6.57 -15.75 -9.08
N ASN A 106 -7.10 -14.61 -9.53
CA ASN A 106 -7.25 -14.31 -10.96
C ASN A 106 -7.24 -12.82 -11.30
N SER A 107 -6.70 -11.95 -10.44
CA SER A 107 -6.62 -10.50 -10.66
C SER A 107 -7.94 -9.84 -11.07
N MET A 108 -9.07 -10.27 -10.48
CA MET A 108 -10.44 -9.83 -10.81
C MET A 108 -10.87 -10.01 -12.29
N ARG A 109 -10.20 -10.86 -13.07
CA ARG A 109 -10.63 -11.20 -14.43
C ARG A 109 -11.86 -12.11 -14.38
N ALA A 110 -12.88 -11.81 -15.20
CA ALA A 110 -14.06 -12.65 -15.39
C ALA A 110 -13.79 -13.73 -16.46
N GLU A 111 -12.73 -14.51 -16.25
CA GLU A 111 -12.23 -15.52 -17.20
C GLU A 111 -11.56 -16.66 -16.44
N ASN A 112 -12.02 -17.89 -16.62
CA ASN A 112 -11.45 -19.06 -15.95
C ASN A 112 -10.07 -19.39 -16.55
N PRO A 113 -9.02 -19.56 -15.71
CA PRO A 113 -7.69 -19.97 -16.17
C PRO A 113 -7.67 -21.44 -16.68
N ASP A 114 -6.77 -21.73 -17.63
CA ASP A 114 -6.55 -23.05 -18.25
C ASP A 114 -6.18 -24.18 -17.26
N ASN A 115 -5.89 -23.85 -16.00
CA ASN A 115 -5.46 -24.78 -14.95
C ASN A 115 -6.61 -25.50 -14.23
N CYS A 116 -7.85 -25.40 -14.71
CA CYS A 116 -9.09 -25.91 -14.10
C CYS A 116 -9.50 -25.31 -12.74
N THR A 117 -8.78 -24.33 -12.17
CA THR A 117 -9.02 -23.87 -10.79
C THR A 117 -10.13 -22.83 -10.62
N GLY A 118 -10.60 -22.23 -11.73
CA GLY A 118 -11.56 -21.13 -11.72
C GLY A 118 -10.98 -19.81 -11.17
N ILE A 119 -11.82 -18.78 -11.12
CA ILE A 119 -11.46 -17.43 -10.67
C ILE A 119 -11.18 -17.32 -9.16
N VAL A 120 -11.33 -18.42 -8.41
CA VAL A 120 -11.08 -18.54 -6.96
C VAL A 120 -10.05 -19.62 -6.60
N GLY A 121 -9.23 -20.09 -7.54
CA GLY A 121 -8.05 -20.91 -7.22
C GLY A 121 -8.35 -22.25 -6.55
N ALA A 122 -9.51 -22.86 -6.83
CA ALA A 122 -10.08 -24.01 -6.11
C ALA A 122 -9.38 -25.37 -6.38
N TYR A 123 -8.05 -25.37 -6.60
CA TYR A 123 -7.23 -26.51 -6.99
C TYR A 123 -7.47 -27.77 -6.13
N ASP A 124 -7.47 -27.63 -4.80
CA ASP A 124 -7.68 -28.75 -3.88
C ASP A 124 -9.04 -29.42 -4.07
N LEU A 125 -10.09 -28.62 -4.33
CA LEU A 125 -11.47 -29.10 -4.45
C LEU A 125 -11.68 -29.84 -5.78
N VAL A 126 -11.09 -29.32 -6.87
CA VAL A 126 -11.09 -29.98 -8.18
C VAL A 126 -10.25 -31.26 -8.13
N ARG A 127 -9.03 -31.20 -7.59
CA ARG A 127 -8.12 -32.35 -7.48
C ARG A 127 -8.65 -33.48 -6.59
N SER A 128 -9.46 -33.16 -5.58
CA SER A 128 -10.12 -34.16 -4.72
C SER A 128 -11.49 -34.62 -5.23
N GLY A 129 -11.98 -34.07 -6.34
CA GLY A 129 -13.30 -34.39 -6.90
C GLY A 129 -14.50 -33.85 -6.10
N GLN A 130 -14.28 -32.89 -5.19
CA GLN A 130 -15.35 -32.13 -4.54
C GLN A 130 -16.05 -31.16 -5.51
N LEU A 131 -15.34 -30.72 -6.56
CA LEU A 131 -15.86 -29.89 -7.65
C LEU A 131 -15.41 -30.45 -9.02
N PRO A 132 -16.18 -30.21 -10.10
CA PRO A 132 -15.69 -30.42 -11.46
C PRO A 132 -14.58 -29.40 -11.81
N CYS A 133 -13.81 -29.69 -12.87
CA CYS A 133 -12.94 -28.68 -13.48
C CYS A 133 -13.79 -27.51 -14.01
N PHE A 134 -13.37 -26.27 -13.71
CA PHE A 134 -13.96 -25.07 -14.29
C PHE A 134 -13.55 -24.93 -15.77
N THR A 135 -14.52 -24.71 -16.65
CA THR A 135 -14.28 -24.59 -18.11
C THR A 135 -13.46 -23.31 -18.39
N PRO A 136 -12.27 -23.39 -19.01
CA PRO A 136 -11.45 -22.20 -19.28
C PRO A 136 -12.12 -21.19 -20.23
N GLY A 137 -11.73 -19.92 -20.10
CA GLY A 137 -12.23 -18.80 -20.90
C GLY A 137 -13.28 -17.92 -20.19
N PRO A 138 -13.86 -16.92 -20.90
CA PRO A 138 -14.71 -15.89 -20.29
C PRO A 138 -15.97 -16.44 -19.61
N ILE A 139 -16.23 -15.98 -18.38
CA ILE A 139 -17.38 -16.38 -17.56
C ILE A 139 -18.41 -15.27 -17.44
N ASN A 140 -19.63 -15.64 -17.04
CA ASN A 140 -20.75 -14.70 -16.87
C ASN A 140 -21.00 -14.39 -15.39
N ASP A 141 -21.79 -13.34 -15.12
CA ASP A 141 -22.07 -12.85 -13.76
C ASP A 141 -22.60 -13.92 -12.79
N PHE A 142 -23.39 -14.91 -13.25
CA PHE A 142 -23.88 -15.98 -12.37
C PHE A 142 -22.75 -16.93 -11.94
N GLU A 143 -21.83 -17.25 -12.85
CA GLU A 143 -20.67 -18.08 -12.55
C GLU A 143 -19.66 -17.35 -11.65
N VAL A 144 -19.52 -16.02 -11.81
CA VAL A 144 -18.77 -15.19 -10.86
C VAL A 144 -19.38 -15.30 -9.45
N VAL A 145 -20.71 -15.19 -9.31
CA VAL A 145 -21.40 -15.36 -8.01
C VAL A 145 -21.18 -16.77 -7.43
N GLU A 146 -21.31 -17.81 -8.24
CA GLU A 146 -21.12 -19.20 -7.82
C GLU A 146 -19.69 -19.43 -7.30
N GLN A 147 -18.68 -19.03 -8.07
CA GLN A 147 -17.28 -19.20 -7.70
C GLN A 147 -16.89 -18.35 -6.48
N LEU A 148 -17.35 -17.10 -6.39
CA LEU A 148 -17.16 -16.27 -5.18
C LEU A 148 -17.80 -16.92 -3.93
N THR A 149 -18.94 -17.60 -4.09
CA THR A 149 -19.62 -18.31 -3.00
C THR A 149 -18.83 -19.56 -2.57
N ILE A 150 -18.31 -20.34 -3.54
CA ILE A 150 -17.41 -21.46 -3.29
C ILE A 150 -16.16 -21.01 -2.52
N GLY A 151 -15.51 -19.92 -2.96
CA GLY A 151 -14.33 -19.37 -2.30
C GLY A 151 -14.61 -18.91 -0.87
N ALA A 152 -15.73 -18.21 -0.65
CA ALA A 152 -16.15 -17.76 0.68
C ALA A 152 -16.42 -18.93 1.65
N LEU A 153 -17.09 -19.99 1.19
CA LEU A 153 -17.39 -21.17 2.01
C LEU A 153 -16.13 -21.98 2.34
N GLU A 154 -15.21 -22.16 1.38
CA GLU A 154 -13.92 -22.82 1.62
C GLU A 154 -13.03 -22.00 2.58
N PHE A 155 -13.09 -20.67 2.53
CA PHE A 155 -12.43 -19.79 3.50
C PHE A 155 -12.98 -19.98 4.92
N LYS A 156 -14.31 -19.96 5.10
CA LYS A 156 -14.96 -20.22 6.40
C LYS A 156 -14.63 -21.63 6.95
N LYS A 157 -14.57 -22.64 6.07
CA LYS A 157 -14.20 -24.02 6.41
C LYS A 157 -12.73 -24.12 6.87
N ARG A 158 -11.82 -23.36 6.25
CA ARG A 158 -10.40 -23.29 6.62
C ARG A 158 -10.14 -22.39 7.84
N CYS A 159 -11.05 -21.47 8.15
CA CYS A 159 -11.03 -20.62 9.34
C CYS A 159 -12.42 -20.53 10.00
N PRO A 160 -12.76 -21.44 10.93
CA PRO A 160 -14.05 -21.40 11.62
C PRO A 160 -14.20 -20.18 12.55
N ASP A 161 -13.09 -19.69 13.11
CA ASP A 161 -13.05 -18.68 14.17
C ASP A 161 -13.26 -17.23 13.68
N VAL A 162 -13.15 -16.96 12.38
CA VAL A 162 -13.54 -15.64 11.83
C VAL A 162 -15.05 -15.53 11.76
N THR A 163 -15.54 -14.30 11.76
CA THR A 163 -16.94 -13.90 11.60
C THR A 163 -17.04 -12.69 10.67
N TYR A 164 -18.24 -12.32 10.23
CA TYR A 164 -18.49 -11.09 9.46
C TYR A 164 -18.02 -9.80 10.16
N MET A 165 -17.88 -9.83 11.50
CA MET A 165 -17.45 -8.70 12.34
C MET A 165 -15.96 -8.80 12.75
N THR A 166 -15.19 -9.71 12.14
CA THR A 166 -13.77 -9.90 12.50
C THR A 166 -12.89 -8.87 11.81
N HIS A 167 -12.09 -8.17 12.61
CA HIS A 167 -11.14 -7.15 12.16
C HIS A 167 -9.71 -7.37 12.71
N ASP A 168 -9.44 -8.51 13.34
CA ASP A 168 -8.11 -8.87 13.84
C ASP A 168 -7.14 -9.14 12.66
N PRO A 169 -6.08 -8.32 12.47
CA PRO A 169 -5.11 -8.53 11.40
C PRO A 169 -4.37 -9.86 11.46
N GLU A 170 -4.10 -10.40 12.65
CA GLU A 170 -3.31 -11.63 12.80
C GLU A 170 -4.11 -12.84 12.35
N LEU A 171 -5.33 -12.99 12.88
CA LEU A 171 -6.28 -14.02 12.47
C LEU A 171 -6.60 -13.92 10.96
N ILE A 172 -6.90 -12.73 10.44
CA ILE A 172 -7.26 -12.55 9.02
C ILE A 172 -6.10 -12.93 8.09
N LYS A 173 -4.86 -12.48 8.37
CA LYS A 173 -3.66 -12.89 7.62
C LYS A 173 -3.49 -14.40 7.63
N ARG A 174 -3.61 -15.02 8.80
CA ARG A 174 -3.49 -16.47 8.99
C ARG A 174 -4.55 -17.23 8.20
N CYS A 175 -5.75 -16.68 8.06
CA CYS A 175 -6.83 -17.27 7.26
C CYS A 175 -6.60 -17.16 5.75
N TYR A 176 -6.09 -16.03 5.24
CA TYR A 176 -5.65 -15.96 3.84
C TYR A 176 -4.51 -16.93 3.53
N PHE A 177 -3.59 -17.12 4.48
CA PHE A 177 -2.52 -18.11 4.33
C PHE A 177 -3.05 -19.55 4.42
N ALA A 178 -4.00 -19.85 5.31
CA ALA A 178 -4.68 -21.14 5.39
C ALA A 178 -5.49 -21.45 4.12
N TYR A 179 -6.13 -20.44 3.51
CA TYR A 179 -6.79 -20.55 2.22
C TYR A 179 -5.80 -21.00 1.14
N ASN A 180 -4.62 -20.38 1.09
CA ASN A 180 -3.61 -20.57 0.05
C ASN A 180 -2.78 -21.86 0.19
N ALA A 181 -2.21 -22.11 1.38
CA ALA A 181 -1.26 -23.21 1.64
C ALA A 181 -1.83 -24.31 2.55
N GLY A 182 -3.13 -24.24 2.87
CA GLY A 182 -3.81 -25.17 3.77
C GLY A 182 -3.58 -24.88 5.25
N VAL A 183 -4.50 -25.38 6.09
CA VAL A 183 -4.49 -25.19 7.55
C VAL A 183 -3.23 -25.75 8.22
N GLY A 184 -2.57 -26.75 7.62
CA GLY A 184 -1.30 -27.31 8.10
C GLY A 184 -0.16 -26.30 8.07
N ALA A 185 0.10 -25.68 6.91
CA ALA A 185 1.10 -24.63 6.77
C ALA A 185 0.82 -23.44 7.71
N ALA A 186 -0.44 -22.97 7.71
CA ALA A 186 -0.90 -21.88 8.57
C ALA A 186 -0.95 -22.21 10.08
N SER A 187 -0.70 -23.46 10.46
CA SER A 187 -0.52 -23.86 11.87
C SER A 187 0.94 -23.74 12.36
N ARG A 188 1.92 -23.66 11.45
CA ARG A 188 3.37 -23.78 11.77
C ARG A 188 4.24 -22.61 11.33
N LEU A 189 3.87 -21.92 10.24
CA LEU A 189 4.68 -20.89 9.60
C LEU A 189 4.07 -19.51 9.87
N ASP A 190 4.90 -18.46 9.97
CA ASP A 190 4.40 -17.11 10.19
C ASP A 190 3.62 -16.60 8.96
N ALA A 191 2.40 -16.13 9.18
CA ALA A 191 1.58 -15.53 8.15
C ALA A 191 2.18 -14.20 7.64
N ASN A 192 2.97 -13.49 8.44
CA ASN A 192 3.69 -12.29 8.01
C ASN A 192 4.81 -12.61 7.01
N ASP A 193 5.46 -13.77 7.12
CA ASP A 193 6.45 -14.23 6.14
C ASP A 193 5.78 -14.84 4.88
N SER A 194 4.48 -15.13 4.93
CA SER A 194 3.81 -16.02 3.97
C SER A 194 2.56 -15.47 3.26
N ALA A 195 1.99 -14.33 3.68
CA ALA A 195 0.69 -13.82 3.17
C ALA A 195 0.77 -12.77 2.03
N TYR A 196 1.96 -12.54 1.47
CA TYR A 196 2.23 -11.46 0.51
C TYR A 196 1.92 -11.80 -0.97
N VAL A 197 0.95 -12.70 -1.21
CA VAL A 197 0.94 -13.56 -2.41
C VAL A 197 -0.40 -13.71 -3.21
N MET A 198 -0.43 -13.35 -4.53
CA MET A 198 -1.52 -13.43 -5.56
C MET A 198 -1.06 -14.01 -6.91
N ASN A 199 -1.91 -14.77 -7.58
CA ASN A 199 -1.76 -15.26 -8.95
C ASN A 199 -2.04 -14.19 -10.05
N ASP A 200 -1.38 -14.40 -11.20
CA ASP A 200 -1.72 -13.83 -12.51
C ASP A 200 -1.78 -12.29 -12.68
N PHE A 201 -1.18 -11.52 -11.77
CA PHE A 201 -1.18 -10.05 -11.83
C PHE A 201 -0.24 -9.49 -12.90
N ASP A 202 1.06 -9.78 -12.83
CA ASP A 202 2.05 -9.45 -13.86
C ASP A 202 3.29 -10.38 -13.78
N ALA A 203 4.22 -10.22 -14.73
CA ALA A 203 5.42 -11.05 -14.84
C ALA A 203 6.55 -10.75 -13.83
N ALA A 204 6.47 -9.65 -13.07
CA ALA A 204 7.38 -9.34 -11.97
C ALA A 204 6.88 -9.88 -10.63
N HIS A 205 5.57 -10.11 -10.52
CA HIS A 205 4.93 -10.61 -9.30
C HIS A 205 4.53 -12.10 -9.39
N ALA A 206 4.42 -12.69 -10.57
CA ALA A 206 4.18 -14.14 -10.71
C ALA A 206 5.34 -15.01 -10.16
N ASN A 207 4.97 -16.16 -9.58
CA ASN A 207 5.81 -17.32 -9.25
C ASN A 207 7.02 -17.06 -8.33
N MET A 208 6.80 -16.54 -7.12
CA MET A 208 7.76 -16.80 -6.03
C MET A 208 7.50 -18.19 -5.44
N THR A 209 8.54 -18.77 -4.85
CA THR A 209 8.56 -20.19 -4.47
C THR A 209 8.99 -20.35 -3.02
N TYR A 210 8.09 -20.82 -2.16
CA TYR A 210 8.37 -21.18 -0.77
C TYR A 210 8.74 -22.66 -0.69
N SER A 211 9.48 -23.07 0.36
CA SER A 211 9.74 -24.48 0.64
C SER A 211 9.65 -24.76 2.14
N ASP A 212 8.65 -25.55 2.54
CA ASP A 212 8.57 -26.17 3.86
C ASP A 212 9.30 -27.53 3.77
N ILE A 213 10.11 -27.87 4.78
CA ILE A 213 10.87 -29.11 4.83
C ILE A 213 9.93 -30.35 4.92
N GLU A 214 8.70 -30.18 5.42
CA GLU A 214 7.70 -31.26 5.51
C GLU A 214 6.68 -31.28 4.36
N LEU A 215 6.29 -30.12 3.81
CA LEU A 215 5.31 -30.06 2.70
C LEU A 215 5.97 -30.02 1.32
N GLY A 216 7.29 -29.80 1.28
CA GLY A 216 8.03 -29.54 0.05
C GLY A 216 7.84 -28.12 -0.47
N THR A 217 8.03 -27.97 -1.78
CA THR A 217 8.03 -26.68 -2.47
C THR A 217 6.61 -26.23 -2.82
N VAL A 218 6.17 -25.14 -2.20
CA VAL A 218 4.84 -24.53 -2.37
C VAL A 218 4.98 -23.25 -3.20
N GLN A 219 4.20 -23.12 -4.28
CA GLN A 219 4.23 -21.93 -5.14
C GLN A 219 3.34 -20.81 -4.58
N VAL A 220 3.84 -19.57 -4.67
CA VAL A 220 3.27 -18.38 -4.05
C VAL A 220 3.69 -17.11 -4.81
N THR A 221 2.96 -16.81 -5.88
CA THR A 221 2.88 -15.59 -6.73
C THR A 221 2.47 -14.32 -5.91
N ALA A 222 2.60 -13.03 -6.32
CA ALA A 222 2.30 -11.77 -5.55
C ALA A 222 1.27 -10.81 -6.23
N LEU A 223 0.55 -9.84 -5.64
CA LEU A 223 0.48 -9.07 -4.35
C LEU A 223 0.03 -9.79 -3.04
N GLY A 224 0.03 -9.08 -1.91
CA GLY A 224 -0.53 -9.61 -0.65
C GLY A 224 -2.06 -9.55 -0.53
N ALA A 225 -2.68 -10.66 -0.10
CA ALA A 225 -4.09 -10.73 0.25
C ALA A 225 -4.47 -9.76 1.39
N TRP A 226 -3.55 -9.52 2.34
CA TRP A 226 -3.75 -8.55 3.41
C TRP A 226 -3.70 -7.07 2.93
N PRO A 227 -2.70 -6.62 2.15
CA PRO A 227 -2.78 -5.35 1.41
C PRO A 227 -4.08 -5.17 0.61
N ALA A 228 -4.54 -6.21 -0.10
CA ALA A 228 -5.81 -6.15 -0.84
C ALA A 228 -7.03 -6.01 0.08
N HIS A 229 -7.06 -6.74 1.20
CA HIS A 229 -8.10 -6.62 2.24
C HIS A 229 -8.20 -5.17 2.76
N LEU A 230 -7.07 -4.54 3.08
CA LEU A 230 -7.02 -3.14 3.50
C LEU A 230 -7.44 -2.15 2.40
N ALA A 231 -7.24 -2.48 1.12
CA ALA A 231 -7.63 -1.64 -0.01
C ALA A 231 -9.12 -1.76 -0.40
N PHE A 232 -9.84 -2.78 0.10
CA PHE A 232 -11.27 -3.01 -0.14
C PHE A 232 -12.20 -2.66 1.04
N ALA A 233 -11.65 -2.20 2.17
CA ALA A 233 -12.36 -2.00 3.44
C ALA A 233 -13.03 -0.61 3.58
#